data_AF-A0A937SMZ6-F1
#
_entry.id   AF-A0A937SMZ6-F1
#
_cell.length_a   1.000
_cell.length_b   1.000
_cell.length_c   1.000
_cell.angle_alpha   90.00
_cell.angle_beta   90.00
_cell.angle_gamma   90.00
#
_symmetry.space_group_name_H-M   'P 1'
#
loop_
_entity.id
_entity.type
_entity.pdbx_description
1 polymer ?
#
loop_
_entity_poly.entity_id
_entity_poly.type
_entity_poly.pdbx_seq_one_letter_code
_entity_poly.pdbx_strand_id
1 'polypeptide(L)' 'MGEKYMARYSVVYDDLVAKWAVVDTNAAGMVIGFHDQEEVAQNSAQLEERVWPERYGESD' A
#
# COMPACT_ATOMS: atom_id res chain seq x y z
N MET A 1 -21.12 2.45 14.88
CA MET A 1 -19.95 3.35 14.92
C MET A 1 -19.12 2.93 13.73
N GLY A 2 -19.08 3.74 12.67
CA GLY A 2 -18.63 3.29 11.34
C GLY A 2 -17.21 2.77 11.40
N GLU A 3 -17.03 1.51 11.03
CA GLU A 3 -15.73 0.95 10.69
C GLU A 3 -15.19 1.81 9.55
N LYS A 4 -14.32 2.77 9.85
CA LYS A 4 -13.50 3.41 8.85
C LYS A 4 -12.69 2.26 8.26
N TYR A 5 -13.04 1.82 7.05
CA TYR A 5 -12.21 0.94 6.25
C TYR A 5 -10.79 1.54 6.28
N MET A 6 -9.91 0.93 7.08
CA MET A 6 -8.50 1.28 7.06
C MET A 6 -7.99 0.73 5.73
N ALA A 7 -7.51 1.63 4.87
CA ALA A 7 -6.91 1.26 3.60
C ALA A 7 -5.80 0.23 3.87
N ARG A 8 -5.77 -0.85 3.09
CA ARG A 8 -4.80 -1.94 3.26
C ARG A 8 -3.38 -1.46 3.00
N TYR A 9 -3.22 -0.50 2.10
CA TYR A 9 -1.93 0.08 1.77
C TYR A 9 -1.88 1.53 2.25
N SER A 10 -0.73 1.92 2.79
CA SER A 10 -0.43 3.28 3.21
C SER A 10 0.84 3.77 2.53
N VAL A 11 0.97 5.08 2.39
CA VAL A 11 2.15 5.72 1.79
C VAL A 11 2.89 6.49 2.88
N VAL A 12 4.19 6.22 3.03
CA VAL A 12 5.05 6.84 4.04
C VAL A 12 6.33 7.31 3.37
N TYR A 13 6.79 8.53 3.69
CA TYR A 13 8.11 8.97 3.26
C TYR A 13 9.19 8.33 4.14
N ASP A 14 10.17 7.68 3.52
CA ASP A 14 11.35 7.15 4.18
C ASP A 14 12.53 8.10 3.98
N ASP A 15 12.95 8.77 5.05
CA ASP A 15 14.06 9.72 5.05
C ASP A 15 15.43 9.07 4.83
N LEU A 16 15.60 7.77 5.11
CA LEU A 16 16.88 7.08 4.94
C LEU A 16 17.19 6.84 3.47
N VAL A 17 16.17 6.51 2.68
CA VAL A 17 16.30 6.32 1.22
C VAL A 17 15.77 7.49 0.40
N ALA A 18 15.21 8.50 1.06
CA ALA A 18 14.61 9.70 0.47
C ALA A 18 13.50 9.38 -0.56
N LYS A 19 12.66 8.39 -0.27
CA LYS A 19 11.62 7.88 -1.19
C LYS A 19 10.28 7.64 -0.49
N TRP A 20 9.22 7.59 -1.27
CA TRP A 20 7.87 7.25 -0.82
C TRP A 20 7.67 5.73 -0.85
N ALA A 21 7.55 5.13 0.33
CA ALA A 21 7.30 3.71 0.51
C ALA A 21 5.79 3.43 0.49
N VAL A 22 5.39 2.38 -0.22
CA VAL A 22 4.05 1.79 -0.11
C VAL A 22 4.11 0.64 0.88
N VAL A 23 3.30 0.71 1.93
CA VAL A 23 3.35 -0.17 3.10
C VAL A 23 2.01 -0.91 3.23
N ASP A 24 2.03 -2.24 3.20
CA ASP A 24 0.88 -3.07 3.53
C ASP A 24 0.65 -3.07 5.05
N THR A 25 -0.44 -2.45 5.48
CA THR A 25 -0.83 -2.32 6.89
C THR A 25 -1.44 -3.60 7.46
N ASN A 26 -1.90 -4.52 6.61
CA ASN A 26 -2.41 -5.84 7.00
C ASN A 26 -1.28 -6.87 7.12
N ALA A 27 -0.22 -6.75 6.33
CA ALA A 27 0.94 -7.65 6.37
C ALA A 27 2.05 -7.15 7.32
N ALA A 28 1.68 -6.76 8.54
CA ALA A 28 2.61 -6.31 9.59
C ALA A 28 3.51 -5.12 9.20
N GLY A 29 3.06 -4.24 8.29
CA GLY A 29 3.83 -3.07 7.87
C GLY A 29 4.90 -3.38 6.82
N MET A 30 4.67 -4.40 5.98
CA MET A 30 5.61 -4.77 4.92
C MET A 30 5.69 -3.69 3.84
N VAL A 31 6.91 -3.27 3.49
CA VAL A 31 7.14 -2.38 2.35
C VAL A 31 7.07 -3.19 1.06
N ILE A 32 6.16 -2.82 0.16
CA ILE A 32 5.98 -3.49 -1.14
C ILE A 32 6.64 -2.74 -2.30
N GLY A 33 6.97 -1.46 -2.12
CA GLY A 33 7.62 -0.65 -3.15
C GLY A 33 8.09 0.72 -2.66
N PHE A 34 9.06 1.29 -3.38
CA PHE A 34 9.54 2.66 -3.18
C PHE A 34 9.39 3.46 -4.48
N HIS A 35 8.97 4.71 -4.35
CA HIS A 35 8.74 5.62 -5.48
C HIS A 35 9.36 6.99 -5.18
N ASP A 36 9.82 7.68 -6.22
CA ASP A 36 10.42 9.00 -6.07
C ASP A 36 9.38 10.13 -5.86
N GLN A 37 8.11 9.87 -6.18
CA GLN A 37 7.01 10.84 -6.08
C GLN A 37 5.84 10.30 -5.25
N GLU A 38 5.28 11.15 -4.40
CA GLU A 38 4.15 10.79 -3.50
C GLU A 38 2.94 10.32 -4.31
N GLU A 39 2.57 11.06 -5.35
CA GLU A 39 1.42 10.75 -6.21
C GLU A 39 1.55 9.36 -6.85
N VAL A 40 2.77 9.00 -7.28
CA VAL A 40 3.04 7.69 -7.88
C VAL A 40 2.90 6.59 -6.83
N ALA A 41 3.40 6.81 -5.60
CA ALA A 41 3.22 5.87 -4.49
C ALA A 41 1.74 5.71 -4.12
N GLN A 42 0.96 6.79 -4.09
CA GLN A 42 -0.48 6.76 -3.81
C GLN A 42 -1.25 5.99 -4.90
N ASN A 43 -0.93 6.23 -6.16
CA ASN A 43 -1.54 5.51 -7.28
C ASN A 43 -1.19 4.01 -7.21
N SER A 44 0.06 3.69 -6.89
CA SER A 44 0.51 2.30 -6.70
C SER A 44 -0.20 1.62 -5.52
N ALA A 45 -0.39 2.32 -4.39
CA ALA A 45 -1.12 1.81 -3.24
C ALA A 45 -2.60 1.50 -3.59
N GLN A 46 -3.26 2.40 -4.32
CA GLN A 46 -4.65 2.19 -4.77
C GLN A 46 -4.77 1.05 -5.78
N LEU A 47 -3.79 0.93 -6.70
CA LEU A 47 -3.76 -0.16 -7.66
C LEU A 47 -3.60 -1.51 -6.94
N GLU A 48 -2.70 -1.59 -5.97
CA GLU A 48 -2.47 -2.82 -5.22
C GLU A 48 -3.69 -3.18 -4.36
N GLU A 49 -4.40 -2.20 -3.78
CA GLU A 49 -5.66 -2.44 -3.07
C GLU A 49 -6.74 -3.03 -4.00
N ARG A 50 -6.82 -2.53 -5.23
CA ARG A 50 -7.76 -3.02 -6.25
C ARG A 50 -7.42 -4.42 -6.75
N VAL A 51 -6.13 -4.70 -6.97
CA VAL A 51 -5.65 -5.95 -7.58
C VAL A 51 -5.46 -7.06 -6.54
N TRP A 52 -5.31 -6.73 -5.25
CA TRP A 52 -5.17 -7.71 -4.18
C TRP A 52 -6.20 -8.86 -4.22
N PRO A 53 -7.53 -8.61 -4.29
CA PRO A 53 -8.50 -9.69 -4.36
C PRO A 53 -8.31 -10.58 -5.59
N GLU A 54 -7.83 -10.05 -6.72
CA GLU A 54 -7.61 -10.85 -7.94
C GLU A 54 -6.29 -11.63 -7.92
N ARG A 55 -5.27 -11.15 -7.21
CA ARG A 55 -3.95 -11.82 -7.11
C ARG A 55 -3.83 -12.79 -5.95
N TYR A 56 -4.53 -12.53 -4.85
CA TYR A 56 -4.35 -13.23 -3.58
C TYR A 56 -5.66 -13.54 -2.86
N GLY A 57 -6.81 -13.09 -3.37
CA GLY A 57 -8.13 -13.50 -2.92
C GLY A 57 -8.61 -14.70 -3.71
N GLU A 58 -8.56 -15.88 -3.09
CA GLU A 58 -9.27 -17.10 -3.50
C GLU A 58 -8.83 -17.74 -4.83
N SER A 59 -7.86 -18.66 -4.74
CA SER A 59 -8.12 -20.00 -5.29
C SER A 59 -9.14 -20.65 -4.36
N ASP A 60 -10.37 -20.82 -4.84
CA ASP A 60 -11.32 -21.82 -4.32
C ASP A 60 -10.70 -23.23 -4.45
#